data_AF-A0A833S9L5-F1
#
_entry.id   AF-A0A833S9L5-F1
#
_cell.length_a   1.000
_cell.length_b   1.000
_cell.length_c   1.000
_cell.angle_alpha   90.00
_cell.angle_beta   90.00
_cell.angle_gamma   90.00
#
_symmetry.space_group_name_H-M   'P 1'
#
loop_
_entity.id
_entity.type
_entity.pdbx_description
1 polymer ?
#
loop_
_entity_poly.entity_id
_entity_poly.type
_entity_poly.pdbx_seq_one_letter_code
_entity_poly.pdbx_strand_id
1 'polypeptide(L)'
;MAESVGPILHVIVVGFHHKKGCQVEYSFPPLVPGAPNECPLGWKYLPTLALPDGSHNYDEDTVYFHLPSLNNPKRTIYGISCFRQIPVEDMLLKCQT
;
A
#
# COMPACT_ATOMS: atom_id res chain seq x y z
N MET A 1 -18.74 -12.17 -6.54
CA MET A 1 -17.35 -11.76 -6.24
C MET A 1 -16.77 -11.25 -7.54
N ALA A 2 -16.32 -9.99 -7.59
CA ALA A 2 -15.89 -9.38 -8.84
C ALA A 2 -14.60 -10.03 -9.32
N GLU A 3 -14.66 -10.75 -10.43
CA GLU A 3 -13.48 -11.16 -11.17
C GLU A 3 -12.83 -9.87 -11.69
N SER A 4 -11.59 -9.58 -11.30
CA SER A 4 -10.88 -8.38 -11.73
C SER A 4 -10.67 -8.45 -13.24
N VAL A 5 -11.37 -7.60 -13.99
CA VAL A 5 -11.36 -7.57 -15.46
C VAL A 5 -10.03 -7.02 -16.02
N GLY A 6 -9.06 -6.67 -15.17
CA GLY A 6 -7.78 -6.09 -15.57
C GLY A 6 -6.58 -6.62 -14.79
N PRO A 7 -5.35 -6.25 -15.22
CA PRO A 7 -4.10 -6.72 -14.60
C PRO A 7 -3.87 -6.13 -13.21
N ILE A 8 -4.53 -5.02 -12.87
CA ILE A 8 -4.44 -4.35 -11.56
C ILE A 8 -5.56 -4.85 -10.67
N LEU A 9 -5.21 -5.49 -9.55
CA LEU A 9 -6.18 -6.00 -8.57
C LEU A 9 -6.64 -4.91 -7.62
N HIS A 10 -5.70 -4.19 -7.02
CA HIS A 10 -5.93 -3.15 -6.02
C HIS A 10 -4.88 -2.04 -6.16
N VAL A 11 -5.31 -0.80 -5.90
CA VAL A 11 -4.47 0.37 -5.67
C VAL A 11 -4.60 0.73 -4.20
N ILE A 12 -3.47 0.89 -3.51
CA ILE A 12 -3.44 1.04 -2.05
C ILE A 12 -2.52 2.21 -1.70
N VAL A 13 -2.94 3.02 -0.74
CA VAL A 13 -2.10 4.04 -0.11
C VAL A 13 -1.69 3.53 1.27
N VAL A 14 -0.39 3.51 1.53
CA VAL A 14 0.19 3.08 2.80
C VAL A 14 0.86 4.27 3.46
N GLY A 15 0.46 4.55 4.70
CA GLY A 15 1.04 5.59 5.54
C GLY A 15 1.78 5.00 6.73
N PHE A 16 2.49 5.85 7.46
CA PHE A 16 3.20 5.47 8.69
C PHE A 16 2.68 6.26 9.89
N HIS A 17 2.19 5.55 10.90
CA HIS A 17 1.77 6.14 12.16
C HIS A 17 2.79 5.82 13.26
N HIS A 18 3.42 6.83 13.86
CA HIS A 18 4.49 6.69 14.86
C HIS A 18 4.22 5.71 16.03
N LYS A 19 2.96 5.48 16.42
CA LYS A 19 2.58 4.45 17.43
C LYS A 19 2.17 3.08 16.87
N LYS A 20 1.73 3.01 15.61
CA LYS A 20 1.08 1.81 15.04
C LYS A 20 1.87 1.20 13.88
N GLY A 21 2.92 1.87 13.40
CA GLY A 21 3.70 1.48 12.23
C GLY A 21 2.98 1.74 10.92
N CYS A 22 3.32 0.96 9.89
CA CYS A 22 2.74 1.07 8.56
C CYS A 22 1.26 0.64 8.55
N GLN A 23 0.38 1.45 7.97
CA GLN A 23 -1.06 1.20 7.91
C GLN A 23 -1.60 1.48 6.50
N VAL A 24 -2.68 0.80 6.12
CA VAL A 24 -3.45 1.16 4.92
C VAL A 24 -4.24 2.43 5.23
N GLU A 25 -4.02 3.49 4.46
CA GLU A 25 -4.80 4.73 4.53
C GLU A 25 -5.96 4.72 3.54
N TYR A 26 -5.81 4.03 2.43
CA TYR A 26 -6.84 3.92 1.40
C TYR A 26 -6.62 2.66 0.55
N SER A 27 -7.71 2.08 0.04
CA SER A 27 -7.64 0.98 -0.92
C SER A 27 -8.78 1.05 -1.94
N PHE A 28 -8.47 0.77 -3.21
CA PHE A 28 -9.43 0.73 -4.30
C PHE A 28 -9.13 -0.41 -5.30
N PRO A 29 -10.08 -1.34 -5.55
CA PRO A 29 -11.28 -1.58 -4.74
C PRO A 29 -10.94 -1.89 -3.27
N PRO A 30 -11.85 -1.62 -2.31
CA PRO A 30 -11.59 -1.86 -0.90
C PRO A 30 -11.13 -3.29 -0.63
N LEU A 31 -10.05 -3.45 0.13
CA LEU A 31 -9.54 -4.77 0.52
C LEU A 31 -10.51 -5.53 1.42
N VAL A 32 -11.19 -4.81 2.32
CA VAL A 32 -12.23 -5.32 3.20
C VAL A 32 -13.52 -4.53 2.93
N PRO A 33 -14.65 -5.18 2.58
CA PRO A 33 -15.92 -4.49 2.36
C PRO A 33 -16.35 -3.69 3.59
N GLY A 34 -16.60 -2.39 3.41
CA GLY A 34 -17.01 -1.49 4.50
C GLY A 34 -15.86 -0.96 5.38
N ALA A 35 -14.62 -1.40 5.15
CA ALA A 35 -13.44 -0.96 5.91
C ALA A 35 -12.26 -0.64 4.95
N PRO A 36 -12.23 0.56 4.35
CA PRO A 36 -11.24 0.93 3.33
C PRO A 36 -9.79 0.97 3.84
N ASN A 37 -9.61 1.10 5.16
CA ASN A 37 -8.32 1.25 5.84
C ASN A 37 -7.83 -0.06 6.48
N GLU A 38 -8.57 -1.15 6.29
CA GLU A 38 -8.23 -2.46 6.84
C GLU A 38 -7.63 -3.38 5.79
N CYS A 39 -6.79 -4.29 6.26
CA CYS A 39 -6.16 -5.30 5.44
C CYS A 39 -6.69 -6.68 5.84
N PRO A 40 -7.01 -7.57 4.88
CA PRO A 40 -7.41 -8.93 5.19
C PRO A 40 -6.31 -9.67 5.97
N LEU A 41 -6.71 -10.62 6.81
CA LEU A 41 -5.80 -11.33 7.71
C LEU A 41 -4.61 -11.97 6.98
N GLY A 42 -4.83 -12.52 5.79
CA GLY A 42 -3.78 -13.12 4.97
C GLY A 42 -2.73 -12.13 4.45
N TRP A 43 -3.05 -10.83 4.43
CA TRP A 43 -2.18 -9.74 3.97
C TRP A 43 -1.81 -8.78 5.10
N LYS A 44 -1.88 -9.19 6.37
CA LYS A 44 -1.57 -8.34 7.53
C LYS A 44 -0.23 -7.57 7.41
N TYR A 45 0.76 -8.14 6.73
CA TYR A 45 2.09 -7.55 6.55
C TYR A 45 2.24 -6.72 5.26
N LEU A 46 1.19 -6.61 4.44
CA LEU A 46 1.20 -5.81 3.22
C LEU A 46 1.69 -4.38 3.46
N PRO A 47 1.22 -3.64 4.49
CA PRO A 47 1.71 -2.28 4.72
C PRO A 47 3.21 -2.21 4.99
N THR A 48 3.75 -3.15 5.77
CA THR A 48 5.19 -3.20 6.09
C THR A 48 6.04 -3.62 4.89
N LEU A 49 5.50 -4.46 3.99
CA LEU A 49 6.17 -4.83 2.74
C LEU A 49 6.16 -3.67 1.74
N ALA A 50 5.07 -2.90 1.70
CA ALA A 50 4.95 -1.75 0.81
C ALA A 50 5.81 -0.56 1.25
N LEU A 51 5.93 -0.32 2.56
CA LEU A 51 6.77 0.74 3.13
C LEU A 51 7.72 0.13 4.17
N PRO A 52 8.92 -0.32 3.76
CA PRO A 52 9.89 -0.92 4.66
C PRO A 52 10.49 0.13 5.60
N ASP A 53 10.92 -0.30 6.79
CA ASP A 53 11.42 0.59 7.84
C ASP A 53 12.57 1.48 7.37
N GLY A 54 13.46 0.96 6.50
CA GLY A 54 14.58 1.72 5.93
C GLY A 54 14.21 2.80 4.91
N SER A 55 12.93 2.96 4.53
CA SER A 55 12.47 3.91 3.51
C SER A 55 12.80 5.38 3.83
N HIS A 56 12.93 5.74 5.10
CA HIS A 56 13.34 7.09 5.52
C HIS A 56 14.78 7.47 5.13
N ASN A 57 15.61 6.51 4.70
CA ASN A 57 16.96 6.76 4.23
C ASN A 57 17.05 7.11 2.73
N TYR A 58 15.92 7.12 2.02
CA TYR A 58 15.86 7.32 0.57
C TYR A 58 14.82 8.38 0.20
N ASP A 59 15.16 9.28 -0.71
CA ASP A 59 14.24 10.31 -1.19
C ASP A 59 13.12 9.71 -2.05
N GLU A 60 13.41 8.67 -2.83
CA GLU A 60 12.43 7.88 -3.57
C GLU A 60 12.97 6.47 -3.80
N ASP A 61 12.11 5.46 -3.75
CA ASP A 61 12.46 4.08 -4.09
C ASP A 61 11.23 3.27 -4.51
N THR A 62 11.46 2.11 -5.14
CA THR A 62 10.44 1.15 -5.55
C THR A 62 10.68 -0.21 -4.94
N VAL A 63 9.69 -0.72 -4.22
CA VAL A 63 9.71 -2.02 -3.56
C VAL A 63 8.85 -3.02 -4.32
N TYR A 64 9.42 -4.18 -4.60
CA TYR A 64 8.76 -5.30 -5.26
C TYR A 64 8.59 -6.46 -4.29
N PHE A 65 7.37 -6.97 -4.15
CA PHE A 65 7.08 -8.06 -3.21
C PHE A 65 6.00 -8.99 -3.73
N HIS A 66 5.86 -10.14 -3.07
CA HIS A 66 4.86 -11.15 -3.40
C HIS A 66 3.90 -11.33 -2.23
N LEU A 67 2.61 -11.50 -2.53
CA LEU A 67 1.58 -11.83 -1.56
C LEU A 67 0.89 -13.15 -1.93
N PRO A 68 0.50 -13.96 -0.95
CA PRO A 68 -0.32 -15.14 -1.21
C PRO A 68 -1.70 -14.70 -1.72
N SER A 69 -2.27 -15.40 -2.69
CA SER A 69 -3.66 -15.14 -3.07
C SER A 69 -4.61 -15.56 -1.95
N LEU A 70 -5.62 -14.73 -1.66
CA LEU A 70 -6.63 -15.00 -0.62
C LEU A 70 -7.61 -16.12 -1.02
N ASN A 71 -7.80 -16.34 -2.33
CA ASN A 71 -8.82 -17.25 -2.85
C ASN A 71 -8.23 -18.54 -3.43
N ASN A 72 -6.95 -18.54 -3.82
CA ASN A 72 -6.34 -19.70 -4.48
C ASN A 72 -4.88 -19.90 -4.03
N PRO A 73 -4.57 -20.97 -3.29
CA PRO A 73 -3.23 -21.20 -2.75
C PRO A 73 -2.15 -21.44 -3.82
N LYS A 74 -2.52 -21.73 -5.08
CA LYS A 74 -1.58 -21.89 -6.20
C LYS A 74 -1.32 -20.60 -6.98
N ARG A 75 -1.87 -19.47 -6.55
CA ARG A 75 -1.64 -18.15 -7.17
C ARG A 75 -0.87 -17.24 -6.21
N THR A 76 0.02 -16.45 -6.78
CA THR A 76 0.71 -15.36 -6.09
C THR A 76 0.28 -14.03 -6.69
N ILE A 77 0.28 -12.98 -5.88
CA ILE A 77 0.00 -11.62 -6.28
C ILE A 77 1.31 -10.86 -6.23
N TYR A 78 1.60 -10.14 -7.31
CA TYR A 78 2.76 -9.29 -7.40
C TYR A 78 2.39 -7.88 -6.93
N GLY A 79 3.12 -7.37 -5.95
CA GLY A 79 2.96 -6.03 -5.40
C GLY A 79 4.13 -5.16 -5.81
N ILE A 80 3.81 -3.94 -6.24
CA ILE A 80 4.78 -2.88 -6.53
C ILE A 80 4.37 -1.69 -5.65
N SER A 81 5.30 -1.18 -4.87
CA SER A 81 5.12 0.02 -4.06
C SER A 81 6.17 1.04 -4.44
N CYS A 82 5.77 2.30 -4.61
CA CYS A 82 6.67 3.41 -4.82
C CYS A 82 6.45 4.41 -3.70
N PHE A 83 7.52 4.91 -3.11
CA PHE A 83 7.44 6.01 -2.15
C PHE A 83 8.37 7.15 -2.57
N ARG A 84 8.02 8.36 -2.13
CA ARG A 84 8.84 9.55 -2.30
C ARG A 84 8.68 10.45 -1.07
N GLN A 85 9.80 10.90 -0.52
CA GLN A 85 9.84 11.92 0.51
C GLN A 85 9.58 13.28 -0.12
N ILE A 86 8.72 14.07 0.53
CA ILE A 86 8.41 15.44 0.10
C ILE A 86 8.92 16.35 1.21
N PRO A 87 9.99 17.12 0.96
CA PRO A 87 10.46 18.14 1.90
C PRO A 87 9.34 19.12 2.24
N VAL A 88 9.28 19.56 3.50
CA VAL A 88 8.24 20.51 3.95
C VAL A 88 8.32 21.84 3.19
N GLU A 89 9.53 22.24 2.79
CA GLU A 89 9.77 23.42 1.95
C GLU A 89 9.10 23.32 0.56
N ASP A 90 9.00 22.12 0.00
CA ASP A 90 8.32 21.85 -1.28
C ASP A 90 6.79 21.66 -1.13
N MET A 91 6.27 21.54 0.09
CA MET A 91 4.83 21.36 0.33
C MET A 91 4.00 22.65 0.17
N LEU A 92 4.63 23.83 0.12
CA LEU A 92 3.94 25.12 0.08
C LEU A 92 3.15 25.37 -1.23
N LEU A 93 3.41 24.61 -2.30
CA LEU A 93 2.86 24.89 -3.64
C LEU A 93 1.56 24.12 -3.99
N LYS A 94 1.07 23.18 -3.16
CA LYS A 94 -0.09 22.32 -3.52
C LYS A 94 -1.38 22.57 -2.75
N CYS A 95 -1.38 23.45 -1.74
CA CYS A 95 -2.59 23.84 -1.00
C CYS A 95 -3.26 25.12 -1.54
N GLN A 96 -2.82 25.66 -2.67
CA GLN A 96 -3.51 26.73 -3.40
C GLN A 96 -4.12 26.19 -4.69
N THR A 97 -5.23 25.45 -4.59
CA THR A 97 -6.20 25.34 -5.68
C THR A 97 -7.58 25.04 -5.13
#